data_AF-X7RUZ3-F1
#
_entry.id   AF-X7RUZ3-F1
#
_cell.length_a   1.000
_cell.length_b   1.000
_cell.length_c   1.000
_cell.angle_alpha   90.00
_cell.angle_beta   90.00
_cell.angle_gamma   90.00
#
_symmetry.space_group_name_H-M   'P 1'
#
loop_
_entity.id
_entity.type
_entity.pdbx_description
1 polymer ?
#
loop_
_entity_poly.entity_id
_entity_poly.type
_entity_poly.pdbx_seq_one_letter_code
_entity_poly.pdbx_strand_id
1 'polypeptide(L)'
;MVQGLGLAKKYLEKINEITKLDDGSYDITFINDVKINYAPKGIKKAVMFYIDENSEELIVPEPTETDTNTSNIDSNTESDIVEKQGFQLTLPEKYNSLFSEENLEILAGIINERKVYVNNDNIILPEYYRTLKNDITISLKTNSEIYSQFKKYAAVNGLTVASLANYIMDMFLKNIKSNK
;
A
#
# COMPACT_ATOMS: atom_id res chain seq x y z
N MET A 1 5.80 11.15 -28.11
CA MET A 1 4.50 10.53 -27.77
C MET A 1 4.52 9.09 -28.26
N VAL A 2 4.57 8.11 -27.36
CA VAL A 2 4.61 6.67 -27.71
C VAL A 2 3.18 6.19 -27.97
N GLN A 3 2.65 6.45 -29.16
CA GLN A 3 1.31 6.02 -29.58
C GLN A 3 1.39 4.65 -30.27
N GLY A 4 1.24 3.55 -29.52
CA GLY A 4 1.27 2.21 -30.11
C GLY A 4 0.23 1.22 -29.59
N LEU A 5 -0.25 1.39 -28.35
CA LEU A 5 -0.90 0.29 -27.63
C LEU A 5 -2.28 0.62 -27.02
N GLY A 6 -2.80 1.84 -27.18
CA GLY A 6 -4.12 2.21 -26.62
C GLY A 6 -4.25 1.95 -25.12
N LEU A 7 -3.16 2.19 -24.38
CA LEU A 7 -3.10 2.09 -22.92
C LEU A 7 -3.53 3.41 -22.28
N ALA A 8 -3.98 3.36 -21.03
CA ALA A 8 -4.28 4.56 -20.26
C ALA A 8 -2.99 5.38 -19.99
N LYS A 9 -3.12 6.70 -19.83
CA LYS A 9 -2.00 7.65 -19.68
C LYS A 9 -0.99 7.22 -18.61
N LYS A 10 -1.47 6.77 -17.45
CA LYS A 10 -0.64 6.28 -16.32
C LYS A 10 0.31 5.13 -16.67
N TYR A 11 -0.01 4.32 -17.67
CA TYR A 11 0.85 3.20 -18.11
C TYR A 11 1.81 3.66 -19.21
N LEU A 12 1.40 4.60 -20.05
CA LEU A 12 2.26 5.17 -21.10
C LEU A 12 3.42 5.98 -20.52
N GLU A 13 3.22 6.64 -19.37
CA GLU A 13 4.26 7.39 -18.66
C GLU A 13 5.40 6.50 -18.12
N LYS A 14 5.18 5.18 -18.04
CA LYS A 14 6.18 4.21 -17.58
C LYS A 14 6.89 3.47 -18.72
N ILE A 15 6.65 3.88 -19.97
CA ILE A 15 7.21 3.25 -21.17
C ILE A 15 8.00 4.28 -21.97
N ASN A 16 9.27 3.97 -22.25
CA ASN A 16 10.15 4.77 -23.10
C ASN A 16 9.87 4.54 -24.58
N GLU A 17 9.80 3.28 -25.02
CA GLU A 17 9.67 2.93 -26.44
C GLU A 17 8.81 1.69 -26.65
N ILE A 18 8.08 1.66 -27.78
CA ILE A 18 7.29 0.52 -28.26
C ILE A 18 7.64 0.28 -29.72
N THR A 19 8.23 -0.87 -30.03
CA THR A 19 8.58 -1.30 -31.39
C THR A 19 7.77 -2.53 -31.76
N LYS A 20 7.04 -2.47 -32.87
CA LYS A 20 6.34 -3.64 -33.41
C LYS A 20 7.26 -4.39 -34.38
N LEU A 21 7.45 -5.68 -34.16
CA LEU A 21 8.27 -6.54 -35.00
C LEU A 21 7.45 -7.13 -36.15
N ASP A 22 8.16 -7.60 -37.19
CA ASP A 22 7.55 -8.15 -38.41
C ASP A 22 6.75 -9.44 -38.17
N ASP A 23 7.07 -10.17 -37.09
CA ASP A 23 6.34 -11.36 -36.63
C ASP A 23 5.05 -11.01 -35.86
N GLY A 24 4.77 -9.72 -35.68
CA GLY A 24 3.61 -9.20 -34.96
C GLY A 24 3.80 -9.08 -33.45
N SER A 25 4.94 -9.48 -32.89
CA SER A 25 5.30 -9.25 -31.49
C SER A 25 5.67 -7.79 -31.23
N TYR A 26 5.72 -7.41 -29.95
CA TYR A 26 6.02 -6.05 -29.52
C TYR A 26 7.22 -6.06 -28.57
N ASP A 27 8.26 -5.33 -28.94
CA ASP A 27 9.35 -4.96 -28.04
C ASP A 27 8.97 -3.69 -27.30
N ILE A 28 8.98 -3.75 -25.97
CA ILE A 28 8.63 -2.60 -25.12
C ILE A 28 9.80 -2.33 -24.18
N THR A 29 10.29 -1.09 -24.23
CA THR A 29 11.34 -0.58 -23.35
C THR A 29 10.70 0.31 -22.29
N PHE A 30 10.88 -0.04 -21.03
CA PHE A 30 10.35 0.71 -19.89
C PHE A 30 11.30 1.83 -19.46
N ILE A 31 10.83 2.72 -18.57
CA ILE A 31 11.61 3.86 -18.07
C ILE A 31 12.88 3.50 -17.29
N ASN A 32 12.97 2.26 -16.82
CA ASN A 32 14.16 1.71 -16.15
C ASN A 32 15.11 0.99 -17.13
N ASP A 33 14.98 1.26 -18.43
CA ASP A 33 15.74 0.65 -19.52
C ASP A 33 15.58 -0.88 -19.67
N VAL A 34 14.62 -1.49 -18.96
CA VAL A 34 14.29 -2.90 -19.15
C VAL A 34 13.51 -3.08 -20.44
N LYS A 35 13.98 -3.99 -21.30
CA LYS A 35 13.35 -4.34 -22.57
C LYS A 35 12.70 -5.72 -22.50
N ILE A 36 11.40 -5.79 -22.83
CA ILE A 36 10.63 -7.05 -22.83
C ILE A 36 9.95 -7.23 -24.18
N ASN A 37 10.10 -8.44 -24.74
CA ASN A 37 9.35 -8.86 -25.92
C ASN A 37 8.03 -9.51 -25.50
N TYR A 38 6.94 -9.11 -26.13
CA TYR A 38 5.60 -9.58 -25.84
C TYR A 38 4.90 -10.11 -27.08
N ALA A 39 4.16 -11.21 -26.90
CA ALA A 39 3.34 -11.80 -27.95
C ALA A 39 2.17 -10.87 -28.37
N PRO A 40 1.71 -10.95 -29.64
CA PRO A 40 0.63 -10.09 -30.17
C PRO A 40 -0.69 -10.22 -29.42
N LYS A 41 -1.03 -11.42 -28.94
CA LYS A 41 -2.29 -11.67 -28.25
C LYS A 41 -2.16 -11.32 -26.77
N GLY A 42 -3.00 -10.38 -26.32
CA GLY A 42 -3.08 -10.01 -24.89
C GLY A 42 -2.04 -9.00 -24.43
N ILE A 43 -1.26 -8.41 -25.36
CA ILE A 43 -0.21 -7.42 -25.09
C ILE A 43 -0.62 -6.35 -24.06
N LYS A 44 -1.80 -5.74 -24.24
CA LYS A 44 -2.30 -4.71 -23.31
C LYS A 44 -2.35 -5.18 -21.86
N LYS A 45 -2.82 -6.40 -21.62
CA LYS A 45 -2.94 -6.97 -20.27
C LYS A 45 -1.57 -7.33 -19.71
N ALA A 46 -0.69 -7.90 -20.54
CA ALA A 46 0.66 -8.29 -20.13
C ALA A 46 1.48 -7.06 -19.70
N VAL A 47 1.41 -5.97 -20.47
CA VAL A 47 2.10 -4.72 -20.15
C VAL A 47 1.56 -4.06 -18.89
N MET A 48 0.24 -4.01 -18.72
CA MET A 48 -0.37 -3.48 -17.48
C MET A 48 0.06 -4.30 -16.27
N PHE A 49 0.04 -5.63 -16.37
CA PHE A 49 0.43 -6.53 -15.29
C PHE A 49 1.89 -6.31 -14.88
N TYR A 50 2.81 -6.24 -15.85
CA TYR A 50 4.22 -5.97 -15.56
C TYR A 50 4.43 -4.62 -14.88
N ILE A 51 3.75 -3.57 -15.33
CA ILE A 51 3.86 -2.24 -14.74
C ILE A 51 3.30 -2.20 -13.31
N ASP A 52 2.19 -2.87 -13.06
CA ASP A 52 1.55 -2.92 -11.75
C ASP A 52 2.41 -3.75 -10.77
N GLU A 53 2.99 -4.87 -11.22
CA GLU A 53 3.89 -5.73 -10.43
C GLU A 53 5.23 -5.06 -10.11
N ASN A 54 5.80 -4.30 -11.05
CA ASN A 54 7.11 -3.64 -10.91
C ASN A 54 6.95 -2.13 -10.66
N SER A 55 5.87 -1.74 -9.99
CA SER A 55 5.48 -0.33 -9.86
C SER A 55 6.48 0.51 -9.06
N GLU A 56 7.25 -0.10 -8.14
CA GLU A 56 8.32 0.51 -7.34
C GLU A 56 9.63 0.70 -8.12
N GLU A 57 9.98 -0.23 -9.02
CA GLU A 57 11.19 -0.15 -9.86
C GLU A 57 11.00 0.75 -11.09
N LEU A 58 9.75 1.05 -11.41
CA LEU A 58 9.31 1.96 -12.47
C LEU A 58 8.89 3.31 -11.91
N ILE A 59 9.73 3.86 -11.02
CA ILE A 59 9.65 5.25 -10.57
C ILE A 59 10.71 6.02 -11.38
N VAL A 60 10.28 7.03 -12.13
CA VAL A 60 11.20 7.98 -12.76
C VAL A 60 11.93 8.69 -11.62
N PRO A 61 13.27 8.66 -11.53
CA PRO A 61 13.98 9.56 -10.63
C PRO A 61 13.64 10.98 -11.06
N GLU A 62 12.91 11.73 -10.22
CA GLU A 62 12.78 13.18 -10.42
C GLU A 62 14.19 13.75 -10.56
N PRO A 63 14.45 14.62 -11.55
CA PRO A 63 15.65 15.43 -11.51
C PRO A 63 15.56 16.26 -10.23
N THR A 64 16.44 15.98 -9.28
CA THR A 64 16.70 16.89 -8.18
C THR A 64 17.17 18.19 -8.81
N GLU A 65 16.27 19.17 -8.93
CA GLU A 65 16.64 20.55 -9.18
C GLU A 65 17.55 20.96 -8.01
N THR A 66 18.85 20.90 -8.26
CA THR A 66 19.85 21.61 -7.49
C THR A 66 19.59 23.09 -7.72
N ASP A 67 18.74 23.69 -6.89
CA ASP A 67 18.68 25.13 -6.73
C ASP A 67 19.97 25.57 -6.03
N THR A 68 21.00 25.76 -6.84
CA THR A 68 22.14 26.61 -6.54
C THR A 68 21.66 28.04 -6.38
N ASN A 69 21.31 28.43 -5.15
CA ASN A 69 21.33 29.84 -4.74
C ASN A 69 22.65 30.14 -4.02
N THR A 70 23.74 30.21 -4.80
CA THR A 70 24.92 30.98 -4.41
C THR A 70 24.75 32.41 -4.91
N SER A 71 24.48 33.33 -4.00
CA SER A 71 24.88 34.73 -4.15
C SER A 71 24.89 35.41 -2.79
N ASN A 72 26.09 35.77 -2.36
CA ASN A 72 26.45 36.73 -1.30
C ASN A 72 26.49 36.20 0.13
N ILE A 73 27.57 35.51 0.49
CA ILE A 73 28.26 35.79 1.76
C ILE A 73 29.75 35.94 1.46
N ASP A 74 30.24 37.11 1.82
CA ASP A 74 31.60 37.60 1.67
C ASP A 74 32.66 36.63 2.18
N SER A 75 33.78 36.67 1.48
CA SER A 75 35.10 36.19 1.85
C SER A 75 35.52 36.62 3.27
N ASN A 76 35.72 35.63 4.15
CA ASN A 76 36.89 35.50 5.04
C ASN A 76 36.57 34.52 6.17
N THR A 77 37.24 33.37 6.19
CA THR A 77 38.06 32.87 7.30
C THR A 77 38.32 31.37 7.12
N GLU A 78 39.55 31.01 6.76
CA GLU A 78 40.12 29.72 7.13
C GLU A 78 40.13 29.64 8.66
N SER A 79 39.49 28.64 9.28
CA SER A 79 39.98 27.97 10.50
C SER A 79 39.03 26.88 11.01
N ASP A 80 39.61 25.70 11.25
CA ASP A 80 39.28 24.73 12.31
C ASP A 80 37.86 24.15 12.41
N ILE A 81 37.62 23.07 11.66
CA ILE A 81 36.62 22.06 12.06
C ILE A 81 37.21 21.26 13.22
N VAL A 82 37.08 21.81 14.43
CA VAL A 82 37.24 21.09 15.69
C VAL A 82 35.89 21.04 16.39
N GLU A 83 35.60 19.86 16.92
CA GLU A 83 34.48 19.46 17.79
C GLU A 83 33.13 19.11 17.15
N LYS A 84 32.83 17.80 17.22
CA LYS A 84 31.48 17.22 17.30
C LYS A 84 30.69 17.94 18.41
N GLN A 85 30.02 19.03 18.07
CA GLN A 85 28.94 19.52 18.90
C GLN A 85 27.76 18.57 18.70
N GLY A 86 27.45 17.78 19.73
CA GLY A 86 26.27 16.93 19.74
C GLY A 86 25.05 17.81 19.52
N PHE A 87 24.34 17.60 18.41
CA PHE A 87 23.08 18.25 18.12
C PHE A 87 22.06 17.82 19.18
N GLN A 88 21.93 18.59 20.26
CA GLN A 88 20.91 18.34 21.27
C GLN A 88 19.64 19.02 20.78
N LEU A 89 18.74 18.22 20.20
CA LEU A 89 17.43 18.69 19.73
C LEU A 89 16.59 19.07 20.96
N THR A 90 16.70 20.30 21.42
CA THR A 90 15.82 20.84 22.46
C THR A 90 14.50 21.23 21.80
N LEU A 91 13.42 20.52 22.14
CA LEU A 91 12.09 20.92 21.71
C LEU A 91 11.76 22.29 22.32
N PRO A 92 11.39 23.30 21.52
CA PRO A 92 10.91 24.57 22.05
C PRO A 92 9.71 24.34 22.99
N GLU A 93 9.71 24.96 24.17
CA GLU A 93 8.72 24.71 25.24
C GLU A 93 7.26 24.78 24.77
N LYS A 94 6.98 25.64 23.77
CA LYS A 94 5.66 25.76 23.13
C LYS A 94 5.13 24.46 22.50
N TYR A 95 5.98 23.48 22.24
CA TYR A 95 5.62 22.17 21.67
C TYR A 95 5.61 21.05 22.70
N ASN A 96 6.08 21.27 23.94
CA ASN A 96 6.09 20.23 24.99
C ASN A 96 4.67 19.73 25.28
N SER A 97 3.68 20.62 25.22
CA SER A 97 2.27 20.25 25.39
C SER A 97 1.79 19.26 24.35
N LEU A 98 2.31 19.26 23.11
CA LEU A 98 1.91 18.32 22.05
C LEU A 98 2.37 16.89 22.31
N PHE A 99 3.45 16.72 23.09
CA PHE A 99 4.04 15.42 23.42
C PHE A 99 3.83 15.05 24.89
N SER A 100 2.80 15.63 25.53
CA SER A 100 2.38 15.18 26.85
C SER A 100 1.90 13.73 26.80
N GLU A 101 2.05 13.01 27.90
CA GLU A 101 1.61 11.61 28.02
C GLU A 101 0.10 11.47 27.72
N GLU A 102 -0.70 12.42 28.21
CA GLU A 102 -2.13 12.51 27.93
C GLU A 102 -2.42 12.69 26.43
N ASN A 103 -1.69 13.56 25.72
CA ASN A 103 -1.90 13.74 24.29
C ASN A 103 -1.45 12.54 23.47
N LEU A 104 -0.38 11.86 23.91
CA LEU A 104 0.06 10.60 23.31
C LEU A 104 -0.94 9.48 23.55
N GLU A 105 -1.58 9.43 24.71
CA GLU A 105 -2.64 8.48 25.05
C GLU A 105 -3.93 8.75 24.24
N ILE A 106 -4.33 10.02 24.10
CA ILE A 106 -5.43 10.44 23.22
C ILE A 106 -5.12 10.07 21.76
N LEU A 107 -3.91 10.34 21.28
CA LEU A 107 -3.48 9.94 19.95
C LEU A 107 -3.49 8.41 19.79
N ALA A 108 -3.04 7.65 20.78
CA ALA A 108 -3.10 6.19 20.79
C ALA A 108 -4.54 5.67 20.78
N GLY A 109 -5.45 6.31 21.53
CA GLY A 109 -6.88 6.05 21.53
C GLY A 109 -7.50 6.32 20.17
N ILE A 110 -7.26 7.50 19.60
CA ILE A 110 -7.73 7.87 18.25
C ILE A 110 -7.15 6.93 17.19
N ILE A 111 -5.89 6.51 17.31
CA ILE A 111 -5.29 5.51 16.40
C ILE A 111 -5.96 4.16 16.58
N ASN A 112 -6.23 3.71 17.81
CA ASN A 112 -6.90 2.43 18.06
C ASN A 112 -8.36 2.44 17.61
N GLU A 113 -9.07 3.56 17.77
CA GLU A 113 -10.43 3.76 17.27
C GLU A 113 -10.45 3.91 15.74
N ARG A 114 -9.47 4.58 15.12
CA ARG A 114 -9.34 4.69 13.66
C ARG A 114 -8.83 3.42 12.99
N LYS A 115 -8.07 2.56 13.68
CA LYS A 115 -7.75 1.18 13.25
C LYS A 115 -9.02 0.35 13.04
N VAL A 116 -10.14 0.70 13.68
CA VAL A 116 -11.44 0.02 13.46
C VAL A 116 -12.10 0.44 12.14
N TYR A 117 -11.71 1.58 11.52
CA TYR A 117 -12.44 2.13 10.37
C TYR A 117 -11.64 2.44 9.11
N VAL A 118 -10.31 2.43 9.14
CA VAL A 118 -9.49 2.64 7.94
C VAL A 118 -8.31 1.71 7.96
N ASN A 119 -8.54 0.44 7.64
CA ASN A 119 -7.49 -0.43 7.15
C ASN A 119 -8.15 -1.48 6.23
N ASN A 120 -7.68 -1.56 4.99
CA ASN A 120 -7.84 -2.73 4.12
C ASN A 120 -7.02 -3.91 4.66
N ASP A 121 -6.89 -4.05 5.98
CA ASP A 121 -6.15 -5.13 6.60
C ASP A 121 -7.02 -6.37 6.50
N ASN A 122 -6.47 -7.41 5.89
CA ASN A 122 -7.03 -8.75 5.97
C ASN A 122 -7.40 -9.02 7.43
N ILE A 123 -8.70 -9.20 7.73
CA ILE A 123 -9.18 -9.77 8.99
C ILE A 123 -8.38 -11.04 9.27
N ILE A 124 -7.38 -10.94 10.16
CA ILE A 124 -6.59 -12.10 10.56
C ILE A 124 -7.46 -12.90 11.52
N LEU A 125 -8.11 -13.93 10.97
CA LEU A 125 -8.96 -14.82 11.78
C LEU A 125 -8.11 -15.51 12.86
N PRO A 126 -8.45 -15.38 14.16
CA PRO A 126 -7.72 -16.04 15.23
C PRO A 126 -7.69 -17.57 15.05
N GLU A 127 -6.57 -18.19 15.42
CA GLU A 127 -6.31 -19.63 15.20
C GLU A 127 -7.38 -20.54 15.80
N TYR A 128 -7.98 -20.10 16.91
CA TYR A 128 -9.13 -20.76 17.54
C TYR A 128 -10.27 -21.04 16.56
N TYR A 129 -10.65 -20.08 15.71
CA TYR A 129 -11.76 -20.26 14.76
C TYR A 129 -11.37 -21.03 13.51
N ARG A 130 -10.07 -21.12 13.21
CA ARG A 130 -9.54 -21.92 12.08
C ARG A 130 -9.58 -23.41 12.39
N THR A 131 -9.37 -23.76 13.65
CA THR A 131 -9.35 -25.14 14.15
C THR A 131 -10.68 -25.58 14.77
N LEU A 132 -11.64 -24.67 14.90
CA LEU A 132 -12.95 -24.96 15.49
C LEU A 132 -13.70 -26.00 14.65
N LYS A 133 -14.15 -27.07 15.31
CA LYS A 133 -15.00 -28.08 14.70
C LYS A 133 -16.41 -27.52 14.48
N ASN A 134 -16.91 -27.62 13.25
CA ASN A 134 -18.29 -27.34 12.92
C ASN A 134 -19.13 -28.61 13.10
N ASP A 135 -20.04 -28.61 14.07
CA ASP A 135 -20.90 -29.74 14.44
C ASP A 135 -22.38 -29.52 14.12
N ILE A 136 -22.79 -28.28 13.83
CA ILE A 136 -24.16 -27.90 13.49
C ILE A 136 -24.20 -27.22 12.12
N THR A 137 -25.23 -27.54 11.32
CA THR A 137 -25.53 -26.84 10.05
C THR A 137 -26.72 -25.91 10.22
N ILE A 138 -26.59 -24.68 9.72
CA ILE A 138 -27.65 -23.67 9.73
C ILE A 138 -27.99 -23.24 8.29
N SER A 139 -29.24 -22.82 8.08
CA SER A 139 -29.68 -22.22 6.81
C SER A 139 -29.94 -20.72 7.02
N LEU A 140 -29.26 -19.88 6.25
CA LEU A 140 -29.34 -18.42 6.33
C LEU A 140 -29.64 -17.83 4.95
N LYS A 141 -30.59 -16.89 4.89
CA LYS A 141 -30.80 -16.06 3.70
C LYS A 141 -29.94 -14.81 3.78
N THR A 142 -29.27 -14.48 2.69
CA THR A 142 -28.44 -13.28 2.56
C THR A 142 -28.50 -12.77 1.12
N ASN A 143 -27.92 -11.59 0.87
CA ASN A 143 -27.77 -11.04 -0.46
C ASN A 143 -26.69 -11.81 -1.26
N SER A 144 -26.93 -12.05 -2.55
CA SER A 144 -26.03 -12.83 -3.41
C SER A 144 -24.64 -12.19 -3.58
N GLU A 145 -24.58 -10.87 -3.70
CA GLU A 145 -23.32 -10.13 -3.85
C GLU A 145 -22.50 -10.21 -2.56
N ILE A 146 -23.16 -9.97 -1.42
CA ILE A 146 -22.53 -10.07 -0.09
C ILE A 146 -21.97 -11.48 0.12
N TYR A 147 -22.73 -12.52 -0.19
CA TYR A 147 -22.26 -13.90 -0.07
C TYR A 147 -21.07 -14.20 -0.99
N SER A 148 -21.10 -13.70 -2.23
CA SER A 148 -20.00 -13.88 -3.19
C SER A 148 -18.69 -13.29 -2.67
N GLN A 149 -18.75 -12.05 -2.17
CA GLN A 149 -17.59 -11.38 -1.58
C GLN A 149 -17.11 -12.10 -0.32
N PHE A 150 -18.04 -12.51 0.55
CA PHE A 150 -17.73 -13.26 1.77
C PHE A 150 -17.02 -14.59 1.46
N LYS A 151 -17.51 -15.32 0.45
CA LYS A 151 -16.90 -16.57 -0.02
C LYS A 151 -15.52 -16.34 -0.64
N LYS A 152 -15.35 -15.28 -1.44
CA LYS A 152 -14.07 -14.92 -2.04
C LYS A 152 -13.03 -14.61 -0.96
N TYR A 153 -13.43 -13.83 0.04
CA TYR A 153 -12.58 -13.49 1.18
C TYR A 153 -12.11 -14.75 1.93
N ALA A 154 -13.02 -15.69 2.20
CA ALA A 154 -12.69 -16.97 2.81
C ALA A 154 -11.60 -17.73 2.03
N ALA A 155 -11.82 -17.89 0.72
CA ALA A 155 -10.92 -18.62 -0.16
C ALA A 155 -9.52 -17.99 -0.23
N VAL A 156 -9.42 -16.66 -0.37
CA VAL A 156 -8.14 -15.94 -0.45
C VAL A 156 -7.30 -16.12 0.82
N ASN A 157 -7.94 -16.28 1.97
CA ASN A 157 -7.27 -16.39 3.26
C ASN A 157 -7.13 -17.84 3.76
N GLY A 158 -7.44 -18.85 2.92
CA GLY A 158 -7.39 -20.26 3.32
C GLY A 158 -8.39 -20.64 4.42
N LEU A 159 -9.50 -19.89 4.53
CA LEU A 159 -10.53 -20.05 5.54
C LEU A 159 -11.77 -20.73 4.95
N THR A 160 -12.55 -21.36 5.83
CA THR A 160 -13.89 -21.81 5.46
C THR A 160 -14.91 -20.70 5.72
N VAL A 161 -16.00 -20.71 4.94
CA VAL A 161 -17.16 -19.82 5.17
C VAL A 161 -17.71 -20.01 6.59
N ALA A 162 -17.69 -21.24 7.10
CA ALA A 162 -18.14 -21.56 8.46
C ALA A 162 -17.23 -20.92 9.52
N SER A 163 -15.90 -21.01 9.36
CA SER A 163 -14.94 -20.39 10.29
C SER A 163 -15.15 -18.87 10.40
N LEU A 164 -15.38 -18.19 9.28
CA LEU A 164 -15.70 -16.76 9.26
C LEU A 164 -17.07 -16.46 9.87
N ALA A 165 -18.08 -17.28 9.58
CA ALA A 165 -19.41 -17.11 10.15
C ALA A 165 -19.39 -17.25 11.69
N ASN A 166 -18.66 -18.25 12.21
CA ASN A 166 -18.47 -18.45 13.65
C ASN A 166 -17.79 -17.24 14.30
N TYR A 167 -16.76 -16.69 13.66
CA TYR A 167 -16.08 -15.50 14.15
C TYR A 167 -17.00 -14.28 14.21
N ILE A 168 -17.75 -14.02 13.14
CA ILE A 168 -18.68 -12.88 13.10
C ILE A 168 -19.76 -13.03 14.18
N MET A 169 -20.33 -14.23 14.32
CA MET A 169 -21.35 -14.50 15.34
C MET A 169 -20.79 -14.33 16.76
N ASP A 170 -19.61 -14.87 17.05
CA ASP A 170 -19.03 -14.75 18.39
C ASP A 170 -18.59 -13.31 18.72
N MET A 171 -17.99 -12.60 17.75
CA MET A 171 -17.66 -11.16 17.91
C MET A 171 -18.91 -10.33 18.17
N PHE A 172 -19.99 -10.58 17.41
CA PHE A 172 -21.27 -9.91 17.63
C PHE A 172 -21.81 -10.17 19.04
N LEU A 173 -21.78 -11.42 19.50
CA LEU A 173 -22.24 -11.78 20.84
C LEU A 173 -21.38 -11.18 21.95
N LYS A 174 -20.06 -11.14 21.78
CA LYS A 174 -19.12 -10.51 22.72
C LYS A 174 -19.41 -9.01 22.86
N ASN A 175 -19.62 -8.32 21.74
CA ASN A 175 -19.94 -6.90 21.74
C ASN A 175 -21.28 -6.59 22.43
N ILE A 176 -22.27 -7.48 22.34
CA ILE A 176 -23.54 -7.32 23.07
C ILE A 176 -23.36 -7.60 24.57
N LYS A 177 -22.57 -8.63 24.92
CA LYS A 177 -22.34 -9.02 26.32
C LYS A 177 -21.50 -8.01 27.10
N SER A 178 -20.58 -7.30 26.45
CA SER A 178 -19.80 -6.22 27.07
C SER A 178 -20.60 -4.95 27.35
N ASN A 179 -21.81 -4.80 26.80
CA ASN A 179 -22.70 -3.66 27.03
C ASN A 179 -23.74 -3.93 28.16
N LYS A 180 -23.53 -4.95 28.98
CA LYS A 180 -24.27 -5.21 30.22
C LYS A 180 -23.32 -5.09 31.41
#